data_AF-A0A0H5Q5U4-F1
#
_entry.id   AF-A0A0H5Q5U4-F1
#
_cell.length_a   1.000
_cell.length_b   1.000
_cell.length_c   1.000
_cell.angle_alpha   90.00
_cell.angle_beta   90.00
_cell.angle_gamma   90.00
#
_symmetry.space_group_name_H-M   'P 1'
#
loop_
_entity.id
_entity.type
_entity.pdbx_description
1 polymer ?
#
loop_
_entity_poly.entity_id
_entity_poly.type
_entity_poly.pdbx_seq_one_letter_code
_entity_poly.pdbx_strand_id
1 'polypeptide(L)' 'MALRTPVTIVVTVYRHRPDDAYARVVGYGLTEHGGYGSLWGYELPLPGADRRAPARRVLRLLAGALLAQLGDD' A
#
# COMPACT_ATOMS: atom_id res chain seq x y z
N MET A 1 -1.95 -30.53 6.74
CA MET A 1 -2.05 -29.66 5.54
C MET A 1 -2.16 -28.24 6.04
N ALA A 2 -1.14 -27.39 5.84
CA ALA A 2 -1.27 -25.98 6.21
C ALA A 2 -2.23 -25.30 5.23
N LEU A 3 -3.38 -24.84 5.70
CA LEU A 3 -4.26 -23.99 4.88
C LEU A 3 -3.45 -22.73 4.51
N ARG A 4 -3.14 -22.57 3.23
CA ARG A 4 -2.60 -21.30 2.71
C ARG A 4 -3.77 -20.32 2.64
N THR A 5 -4.05 -19.66 3.75
CA THR A 5 -5.06 -18.61 3.77
C THR A 5 -4.59 -17.49 2.83
N PRO A 6 -5.39 -17.13 1.80
CA PRO A 6 -5.02 -16.06 0.90
C PRO A 6 -4.98 -14.74 1.67
N VAL A 7 -3.90 -13.98 1.48
CA VAL A 7 -3.78 -12.59 1.94
C VAL A 7 -4.04 -11.69 0.74
N THR A 8 -4.97 -10.75 0.90
CA THR A 8 -5.27 -9.73 -0.12
C THR A 8 -4.56 -8.45 0.27
N ILE A 9 -3.79 -7.85 -0.65
CA ILE A 9 -3.18 -6.54 -0.44
C ILE A 9 -3.91 -5.51 -1.28
N VAL A 10 -4.43 -4.48 -0.63
CA VAL A 10 -5.08 -3.35 -1.29
C VAL A 10 -4.17 -2.13 -1.17
N VAL A 11 -3.89 -1.50 -2.31
CA VAL A 11 -3.15 -0.23 -2.37
C VAL A 11 -4.09 0.85 -2.89
N THR A 12 -4.34 1.86 -2.07
CA THR A 12 -5.14 3.03 -2.45
C THR A 12 -4.24 4.26 -2.50
N VAL A 13 -4.23 4.98 -3.61
CA VAL A 13 -3.46 6.22 -3.76
C VAL A 13 -4.39 7.42 -3.60
N TYR A 14 -4.12 8.24 -2.60
CA TYR A 14 -4.81 9.48 -2.32
C TYR A 14 -3.95 10.66 -2.77
N ARG A 15 -4.54 11.59 -3.51
CA ARG A 15 -3.86 12.78 -4.04
C ARG A 15 -4.34 13.98 -3.21
N HIS A 16 -3.50 14.51 -2.31
CA HIS A 16 -4.00 15.37 -1.25
C HIS A 16 -3.73 16.87 -1.49
N ARG A 17 -2.79 17.26 -2.36
CA ARG A 17 -2.51 18.66 -2.77
C ARG A 17 -1.94 18.71 -4.20
N PRO A 18 -1.74 19.91 -4.81
CA PRO A 18 -1.15 19.99 -6.15
C PRO A 18 0.16 19.23 -6.31
N ASP A 19 0.95 19.03 -5.26
CA ASP A 19 2.28 18.41 -5.35
C ASP A 19 2.48 17.20 -4.42
N ASP A 20 1.45 16.76 -3.69
CA ASP A 20 1.53 15.60 -2.81
C ASP A 20 0.48 14.53 -3.11
N ALA A 21 0.91 13.28 -2.90
CA ALA A 21 0.04 12.13 -2.78
C ALA A 21 0.62 11.22 -1.71
N TYR A 22 -0.24 10.35 -1.17
CA TYR A 22 0.17 9.25 -0.31
C TYR A 22 -0.53 7.97 -0.77
N ALA A 23 0.12 6.84 -0.54
CA ALA A 23 -0.49 5.54 -0.71
C ALA A 23 -0.80 4.93 0.65
N ARG A 24 -2.00 4.37 0.79
CA ARG A 24 -2.34 3.49 1.90
C ARG A 24 -2.26 2.06 1.40
N VAL A 25 -1.47 1.23 2.08
CA VAL A 25 -1.33 -0.20 1.79
C VAL A 25 -1.92 -0.97 2.95
N VAL A 26 -2.85 -1.88 2.67
CA VAL A 26 -3.54 -2.67 3.70
C VAL A 26 -3.53 -4.14 3.30
N GLY A 27 -3.02 -4.99 4.18
CA GLY A 27 -3.15 -6.43 4.08
C GLY A 27 -4.42 -6.92 4.77
N TYR A 28 -5.22 -7.71 4.06
CA TYR A 28 -6.43 -8.36 4.55
C TYR A 28 -6.25 -9.87 4.57
N GLY A 29 -6.86 -10.52 5.56
CA GLY A 29 -6.85 -11.97 5.67
C GLY A 29 -7.72 -12.45 6.83
N LEU A 30 -7.60 -13.74 7.14
CA LEU A 30 -8.24 -14.30 8.33
C LEU A 30 -7.50 -13.80 9.56
N THR A 31 -8.22 -13.13 10.46
CA THR A 31 -7.71 -12.70 11.75
C THR A 31 -7.63 -13.89 12.71
N GLU A 32 -6.88 -13.73 13.81
CA GLU A 32 -6.76 -14.76 14.86
C GLU A 32 -8.11 -15.17 15.47
N HIS A 33 -9.12 -14.32 15.35
CA HIS A 33 -10.48 -14.53 15.85
C HIS A 33 -11.40 -15.20 14.81
N GLY A 34 -10.87 -15.67 13.68
CA GLY A 34 -11.61 -16.38 12.64
C GLY A 34 -12.42 -15.48 11.69
N GLY A 35 -12.42 -14.16 11.88
CA GLY A 35 -13.07 -13.20 11.00
C GLY A 35 -12.13 -12.70 9.89
N TYR A 36 -12.67 -12.38 8.71
CA TYR A 36 -11.89 -11.74 7.64
C TYR A 36 -11.78 -10.23 7.89
N GLY A 37 -10.56 -9.70 7.98
CA GLY A 37 -10.30 -8.30 8.34
C GLY A 37 -8.90 -7.83 7.98
N SER A 38 -8.59 -6.55 8.28
CA SER A 38 -7.25 -6.00 8.09
C SER A 38 -6.27 -6.58 9.10
N LEU A 39 -5.15 -7.08 8.62
CA LEU A 39 -4.06 -7.63 9.44
C LEU A 39 -3.02 -6.56 9.77
N TRP A 40 -2.74 -5.68 8.81
CA TRP A 40 -1.75 -4.60 8.94
C TRP A 40 -2.06 -3.50 7.93
N GLY A 41 -1.51 -2.32 8.16
CA GLY A 41 -1.55 -1.24 7.20
C GLY A 41 -0.52 -0.16 7.50
N TYR A 42 -0.05 0.50 6.44
CA TYR A 42 0.87 1.63 6.53
C TYR A 42 0.55 2.67 5.44
N GLU A 43 1.02 3.88 5.68
CA GLU A 43 0.90 5.00 4.75
C GLU A 43 2.29 5.38 4.22
N LEU A 44 2.38 5.50 2.90
CA LEU A 44 3.61 5.83 2.19
C LEU A 44 3.48 7.22 1.55
N PRO A 45 4.35 8.18 1.86
CA PRO A 45 4.40 9.42 1.11
C PRO A 45 4.86 9.16 -0.32
N LEU A 46 4.20 9.78 -1.30
CA LEU A 46 4.55 9.69 -2.73
C LEU A 46 4.89 11.08 -3.28
N PRO A 47 6.05 11.67 -2.90
CA PRO A 47 6.45 12.97 -3.41
C PRO A 47 6.59 12.94 -4.93
N GLY A 48 5.99 13.93 -5.61
CA GLY A 48 6.01 14.02 -7.07
C GLY A 48 5.02 13.09 -7.80
N ALA A 49 4.08 12.48 -7.06
CA ALA A 49 2.87 11.86 -7.59
C ALA A 49 1.67 12.84 -7.52
N ASP A 50 1.84 14.03 -8.10
CA ASP A 50 0.78 15.05 -8.16
C ASP A 50 -0.52 14.57 -8.84
N ARG A 51 -1.56 15.40 -8.78
CA ARG A 51 -2.88 15.10 -9.36
C ARG A 51 -2.87 14.83 -10.87
N ARG A 52 -1.83 15.20 -11.60
CA ARG A 52 -1.65 14.98 -13.04
C ARG A 52 -0.64 13.88 -13.35
N ALA A 53 0.02 13.30 -12.34
CA ALA A 53 1.00 12.26 -12.53
C ALA A 53 0.35 11.05 -13.23
N PRO A 54 0.95 10.56 -14.33
CA PRO A 54 0.43 9.41 -15.04
C PRO A 54 0.56 8.16 -14.18
N ALA A 55 -0.35 7.20 -14.33
CA ALA A 55 -0.39 5.97 -13.52
C ALA A 55 0.97 5.26 -13.45
N ARG A 56 1.72 5.17 -14.57
CA ARG A 56 3.07 4.59 -14.60
C ARG A 56 4.06 5.27 -13.65
N ARG A 57 3.96 6.58 -13.45
CA ARG A 57 4.84 7.35 -12.54
C ARG A 57 4.45 7.05 -11.10
N VAL A 58 3.15 7.04 -10.81
CA VAL A 58 2.62 6.68 -9.49
C VAL A 58 3.05 5.27 -9.08
N LEU A 59 2.93 4.29 -9.98
CA LEU A 59 3.35 2.91 -9.74
C LEU A 59 4.85 2.79 -9.46
N ARG A 60 5.70 3.55 -10.17
CA ARG A 60 7.14 3.57 -9.91
C ARG A 60 7.48 4.18 -8.55
N LEU A 61 6.85 5.29 -8.20
CA LEU A 61 7.03 5.95 -6.90
C LEU A 61 6.57 5.04 -5.76
N LEU A 62 5.42 4.38 -5.93
CA LEU A 62 4.91 3.39 -4.99
C LEU A 62 5.88 2.22 -4.81
N ALA A 63 6.39 1.65 -5.91
CA ALA A 63 7.36 0.55 -5.84
C ALA A 63 8.63 0.98 -5.09
N GLY A 64 9.15 2.18 -5.37
CA GLY A 64 10.30 2.73 -4.65
C GLY A 64 10.03 2.91 -3.15
N ALA A 65 8.87 3.48 -2.80
CA ALA A 65 8.48 3.66 -1.40
C ALA A 65 8.30 2.33 -0.66
N LEU A 66 7.70 1.32 -1.31
CA LEU A 66 7.57 -0.03 -0.76
C LEU A 66 8.93 -0.69 -0.53
N LEU A 67 9.85 -0.59 -1.49
CA LEU A 67 11.19 -1.17 -1.34
C LEU A 67 12.00 -0.49 -0.24
N ALA A 68 11.86 0.83 -0.08
CA ALA A 68 12.49 1.56 1.02
C ALA A 68 11.93 1.10 2.37
N GLN A 69 10.60 0.93 2.48
CA GLN A 69 9.94 0.47 3.70
C GLN A 69 10.34 -0.97 4.09
N LEU A 70 10.53 -1.86 3.10
CA LEU A 70 10.91 -3.26 3.32
C LEU A 70 12.42 -3.46 3.54
N GLY A 71 13.23 -2.44 3.29
CA GLY A 71 14.68 -2.48 3.52
C GLY A 71 15.08 -2.23 4.97
N ASP A 72 14.13 -1.83 5.82
CA ASP A 72 14.33 -1.51 7.24
C ASP A 72 14.00 -2.69 8.19
N ASP A 73 13.57 -3.85 7.66
CA ASP A 73 13.27 -5.09 8.41
C ASP A 73 14.39 -6.16 8.32
#